data_AF-A0A817CMZ1-F1
#
_entry.id   AF-A0A817CMZ1-F1
#
_cell.length_a   1.000
_cell.length_b   1.000
_cell.length_c   1.000
_cell.angle_alpha   90.00
_cell.angle_beta   90.00
_cell.angle_gamma   90.00
#
_symmetry.space_group_name_H-M   'P 1'
#
loop_
_entity.id
_entity.type
_entity.pdbx_description
1 polymer ?
#
loop_
_entity_poly.entity_id
_entity_poly.type
_entity_poly.pdbx_seq_one_letter_code
_entity_poly.pdbx_strand_id
1 'polypeptide(L)'
;MSAYSNLLGLYPTSKEKLDLILSEIEQDNKWPEVLPWQPIPVHTVPKSIDYALYNKTSSWTNTFVLSQLQQIADFSFYYLFNSFETNKIIAGPIIGNIMENIENLILNESTGWKAKIYSGHDATIVPILSYFQANYIHQPVYCSTLFFDLYHIPG
;
A
#
# COMPACT_ATOMS: atom_id res chain seq x y z
N MET A 1 3.94 17.03 -3.67
CA MET A 1 3.07 15.94 -3.16
C MET A 1 2.81 15.00 -4.31
N SER A 2 3.23 13.74 -4.21
CA SER A 2 3.02 12.75 -5.26
C SER A 2 2.40 11.49 -4.69
N ALA A 3 1.49 10.87 -5.46
CA ALA A 3 0.75 9.65 -5.13
C ALA A 3 1.66 8.44 -5.30
N TYR A 4 2.19 7.86 -4.22
CA TYR A 4 3.06 6.67 -4.30
C TYR A 4 2.92 5.72 -3.12
N SER A 5 1.75 5.68 -2.48
CA SER A 5 1.44 4.66 -1.50
C SER A 5 0.56 3.59 -2.13
N ASN A 6 1.06 2.37 -2.29
CA ASN A 6 0.27 1.29 -2.87
C ASN A 6 -0.40 0.48 -1.76
N LEU A 7 -1.66 0.12 -1.96
CA LEU A 7 -2.34 -0.89 -1.17
C LEU A 7 -2.48 -2.13 -2.05
N LEU A 8 -1.91 -3.26 -1.63
CA LEU A 8 -2.04 -4.51 -2.36
C LEU A 8 -2.79 -5.50 -1.46
N GLY A 9 -3.90 -6.05 -1.95
CA GLY A 9 -4.58 -7.17 -1.30
C GLY A 9 -4.65 -8.35 -2.25
N LEU A 10 -4.16 -9.52 -1.86
CA LEU A 10 -4.23 -10.76 -2.63
C LEU A 10 -5.42 -11.61 -2.14
N TYR A 11 -6.17 -12.17 -3.07
CA TYR A 11 -7.35 -13.00 -2.80
C TYR A 11 -7.55 -14.03 -3.91
N PRO A 12 -8.07 -15.22 -3.64
CA PRO A 12 -8.04 -16.28 -4.64
C PRO A 12 -9.18 -16.23 -5.67
N THR A 13 -8.88 -16.69 -6.90
CA THR A 13 -9.81 -16.85 -8.02
C THR A 13 -10.53 -18.19 -7.97
N SER A 14 -11.86 -18.22 -7.82
CA SER A 14 -12.81 -19.36 -8.01
C SER A 14 -12.27 -20.77 -7.75
N LYS A 15 -12.89 -21.55 -6.85
CA LYS A 15 -12.46 -22.91 -6.44
C LYS A 15 -11.75 -23.77 -7.51
N GLU A 16 -12.32 -23.93 -8.71
CA GLU A 16 -11.71 -24.72 -9.80
C GLU A 16 -10.39 -24.16 -10.36
N LYS A 17 -10.30 -22.83 -10.51
CA LYS A 17 -9.08 -22.14 -10.97
C LYS A 17 -8.07 -22.03 -9.82
N LEU A 18 -8.56 -21.86 -8.61
CA LEU A 18 -7.82 -21.94 -7.36
C LEU A 18 -7.09 -23.27 -7.23
N ASP A 19 -7.79 -24.39 -7.44
CA ASP A 19 -7.22 -25.73 -7.35
C ASP A 19 -6.17 -25.97 -8.46
N LEU A 20 -6.40 -25.42 -9.66
CA LEU A 20 -5.43 -25.42 -10.77
C LEU A 20 -4.16 -24.60 -10.48
N ILE A 21 -4.30 -23.46 -9.80
CA ILE A 21 -3.16 -22.58 -9.48
C ILE A 21 -2.45 -23.03 -8.21
N LEU A 22 -3.19 -23.51 -7.21
CA LEU A 22 -2.63 -24.08 -5.98
C LEU A 22 -1.85 -25.35 -6.30
N SER A 23 -2.31 -26.18 -7.23
CA SER A 23 -1.51 -27.33 -7.70
C SER A 23 -0.21 -26.93 -8.40
N GLU A 24 -0.14 -25.78 -9.09
CA GLU A 24 1.11 -25.24 -9.65
C GLU A 24 2.01 -24.60 -8.57
N ILE A 25 1.44 -23.91 -7.59
CA ILE A 25 2.17 -23.26 -6.49
C ILE A 25 2.70 -24.30 -5.48
N GLU A 26 1.93 -25.33 -5.16
CA GLU A 26 2.32 -26.42 -4.24
C GLU A 26 3.46 -27.28 -4.78
N GLN A 27 3.60 -27.38 -6.11
CA GLN A 27 4.67 -28.18 -6.72
C GLN A 27 6.02 -27.45 -6.79
N ASP A 28 6.05 -26.12 -6.91
CA ASP A 28 7.31 -25.43 -7.23
C ASP A 28 7.50 -24.04 -6.59
N ASN A 29 6.56 -23.56 -5.74
CA ASN A 29 6.58 -22.21 -5.14
C ASN A 29 6.79 -21.07 -6.16
N LYS A 30 6.43 -21.27 -7.43
CA LYS A 30 6.62 -20.27 -8.50
C LYS A 30 5.34 -19.48 -8.75
N TRP A 31 5.48 -18.17 -8.88
CA TRP A 31 4.40 -17.30 -9.34
C TRP A 31 4.03 -17.63 -10.79
N PRO A 32 2.74 -17.56 -11.18
CA PRO A 32 2.34 -17.79 -12.56
C PRO A 32 2.96 -16.75 -13.50
N GLU A 33 3.46 -17.19 -14.66
CA GLU A 33 4.24 -16.36 -15.59
C GLU A 33 3.46 -15.18 -16.20
N VAL A 34 2.12 -15.26 -16.22
CA VAL A 34 1.27 -14.23 -16.82
C VAL A 34 0.16 -13.83 -15.84
N LEU A 35 0.37 -12.73 -15.12
CA LEU A 35 -0.70 -12.01 -14.46
C LEU A 35 -1.39 -11.10 -15.48
N PRO A 36 -2.73 -11.09 -15.60
CA PRO A 36 -3.48 -10.13 -16.43
C PRO A 36 -3.48 -8.74 -15.76
N TRP A 37 -2.29 -8.20 -15.52
CA TRP A 37 -2.07 -6.92 -14.86
C TRP A 37 -1.81 -5.84 -15.90
N GLN A 38 -2.55 -4.73 -15.78
CA GLN A 38 -2.26 -3.50 -16.49
C GLN A 38 -1.54 -2.55 -15.51
N PRO A 39 -0.30 -2.11 -15.82
CA PRO A 39 0.40 -1.17 -14.95
C PRO A 39 -0.38 0.13 -14.84
N ILE A 40 -0.61 0.56 -13.60
CA ILE A 40 -1.00 1.95 -13.34
C ILE A 40 0.25 2.79 -13.63
N PRO A 41 0.20 3.77 -14.55
CA PRO A 41 1.35 4.61 -14.86
C PRO A 41 1.80 5.32 -13.60
N VAL A 42 2.98 4.94 -13.10
CA VAL A 42 3.65 5.65 -12.02
C VAL A 42 4.76 6.50 -12.65
N HIS A 43 4.68 7.81 -12.48
CA HIS A 43 5.69 8.75 -12.95
C HIS A 43 6.95 8.67 -12.06
N THR A 44 7.64 7.54 -12.08
CA THR A 44 8.90 7.39 -11.37
C THR A 44 10.06 7.50 -12.34
N VAL A 45 11.00 8.35 -11.98
CA VAL A 45 12.29 8.49 -12.64
C VAL A 45 13.28 7.74 -11.76
N PRO A 46 13.93 6.66 -12.25
CA PRO A 46 14.95 5.96 -11.48
C PRO A 46 15.99 6.91 -10.92
N LYS A 47 16.42 6.64 -9.68
CA LYS A 47 17.37 7.47 -8.94
C LYS A 47 18.64 7.82 -9.72
N SER A 48 19.11 6.91 -10.56
CA SER A 48 20.27 7.10 -11.44
C SER A 48 20.07 8.21 -12.48
N ILE A 49 18.84 8.55 -12.81
CA ILE A 49 18.47 9.55 -13.82
C ILE A 49 17.60 10.69 -13.26
N ASP A 50 17.33 10.70 -11.95
CA ASP A 50 16.59 11.78 -11.27
C ASP A 50 17.54 12.92 -10.85
N TYR A 51 17.93 13.73 -11.83
CA TYR A 51 18.82 14.87 -11.62
C TYR A 51 18.16 16.02 -10.84
N ALA A 52 16.81 16.04 -10.74
CA ALA A 52 16.06 17.11 -10.10
C ALA A 52 15.97 16.92 -8.58
N LEU A 53 15.75 15.69 -8.11
CA LEU A 53 15.60 15.39 -6.69
C LEU A 53 16.86 14.81 -6.05
N TYR A 54 17.67 14.04 -6.79
CA TYR A 54 18.76 13.28 -6.17
C TYR A 54 20.12 13.99 -6.16
N ASN A 55 20.48 14.67 -7.24
CA ASN A 55 21.89 15.03 -7.47
C ASN A 55 22.28 16.50 -7.20
N LYS A 56 21.43 17.27 -6.48
CA LYS A 56 21.76 18.67 -6.17
C LYS A 56 21.21 19.11 -4.82
N THR A 57 21.76 18.58 -3.73
CA THR A 57 21.74 19.30 -2.46
C THR A 57 22.47 20.63 -2.69
N SER A 58 21.79 21.74 -2.49
CA SER A 58 22.38 23.07 -2.66
C SER A 58 23.55 23.27 -1.69
N SER A 59 24.43 24.25 -1.98
CA SER A 59 25.58 24.57 -1.12
C SER A 59 25.20 24.97 0.31
N TRP A 60 23.95 25.39 0.55
CA TRP A 60 23.46 25.74 1.88
C TRP A 60 22.90 24.52 2.65
N THR A 61 22.62 23.41 1.97
CA THR A 61 22.11 22.19 2.60
C THR A 61 23.24 21.29 3.08
N ASN A 62 23.08 20.70 4.26
CA ASN A 62 23.92 19.63 4.77
C ASN A 62 23.04 18.65 5.57
N THR A 63 23.61 17.53 6.02
CA THR A 63 22.87 16.50 6.75
C THR A 63 22.20 17.02 8.02
N PHE A 64 22.79 18.01 8.69
CA PHE A 64 22.18 18.66 9.86
C PHE A 64 20.95 19.48 9.47
N VAL A 65 21.03 20.33 8.45
CA VAL A 65 19.87 21.10 7.97
C VAL A 65 18.76 20.17 7.46
N LEU A 66 19.11 19.12 6.71
CA LEU A 66 18.14 18.14 6.22
C LEU A 66 17.46 17.39 7.36
N SER A 67 18.16 17.03 8.44
CA SER A 67 17.55 16.36 9.60
C SER A 67 16.61 17.29 10.37
N GLN A 68 16.90 18.59 10.45
CA GLN A 68 15.98 19.57 11.04
C GLN A 68 14.72 19.74 10.19
N LEU A 69 14.87 19.81 8.86
CA LEU A 69 13.73 19.88 7.93
C LEU A 69 12.86 18.63 8.01
N GLN A 70 13.46 17.44 8.10
CA GLN A 70 12.71 16.19 8.25
C GLN A 70 11.91 16.17 9.56
N GLN A 71 12.49 16.62 10.68
CA GLN A 71 11.77 16.70 11.96
C GLN A 71 10.55 17.63 11.88
N ILE A 72 10.68 18.77 11.18
CA ILE A 72 9.56 19.69 10.97
C ILE A 72 8.50 19.04 10.07
N ALA A 73 8.92 18.33 9.02
CA ALA A 73 8.00 17.60 8.14
C ALA A 73 7.22 16.53 8.91
N ASP A 74 7.92 15.69 9.69
CA ASP A 74 7.32 14.67 10.54
C ASP A 74 6.35 15.27 11.56
N PHE A 75 6.73 16.37 12.23
CA PHE A 75 5.87 17.07 13.17
C PHE A 75 4.61 17.63 12.49
N SER A 76 4.75 18.23 11.31
CA SER A 76 3.60 18.73 10.54
C SER A 76 2.66 17.61 10.13
N PHE A 77 3.21 16.45 9.74
CA PHE A 77 2.44 15.29 9.34
C PHE A 77 1.72 14.66 10.53
N TYR A 78 2.42 14.52 11.66
CA TYR A 78 1.83 14.07 12.92
C TYR A 78 0.63 14.95 13.32
N TYR A 79 0.77 16.28 13.26
CA TYR A 79 -0.32 17.18 13.60
C TYR A 79 -1.56 17.00 12.71
N LEU A 80 -1.37 16.73 11.41
CA LEU A 80 -2.49 16.48 10.48
C LEU A 80 -3.24 15.18 10.78
N PHE A 81 -2.56 14.17 11.31
CA PHE A 81 -3.11 12.82 11.49
C PHE A 81 -3.08 12.33 12.96
N ASN A 82 -3.01 13.22 13.95
CA ASN A 82 -3.00 12.83 15.37
C ASN A 82 -4.40 12.47 15.92
N SER A 83 -5.46 12.78 15.17
CA SER A 83 -6.84 12.58 15.59
C SER A 83 -7.36 11.24 15.08
N PHE A 84 -7.57 10.29 15.98
CA PHE A 84 -8.15 8.99 15.65
C PHE A 84 -9.52 9.12 14.96
N GLU A 85 -10.40 10.00 15.45
CA GLU A 85 -11.74 10.16 14.88
C GLU A 85 -11.70 10.73 13.46
N THR A 86 -10.81 11.70 13.20
CA THR A 86 -10.59 12.24 11.85
C THR A 86 -10.05 11.16 10.93
N ASN A 87 -9.04 10.42 11.37
CA ASN A 87 -8.44 9.33 10.61
C ASN A 87 -9.44 8.21 10.32
N LYS A 88 -10.33 7.89 11.26
CA LYS A 88 -11.40 6.91 11.09
C LYS A 88 -12.40 7.33 10.01
N ILE A 89 -12.76 8.62 9.95
CA ILE A 89 -13.63 9.14 8.89
C ILE A 89 -12.93 9.05 7.52
N ILE A 90 -11.63 9.38 7.46
CA ILE A 90 -10.84 9.32 6.22
C ILE A 90 -10.64 7.88 5.75
N ALA A 91 -10.29 6.96 6.66
CA ALA A 91 -10.01 5.56 6.35
C ALA A 91 -11.30 4.72 6.15
N GLY A 92 -12.42 5.14 6.74
CA GLY A 92 -13.67 4.38 6.74
C GLY A 92 -14.12 3.90 5.35
N PRO A 93 -14.23 4.78 4.34
CA PRO A 93 -14.66 4.38 3.00
C PRO A 93 -13.73 3.36 2.33
N ILE A 94 -12.40 3.50 2.45
CA ILE A 94 -11.45 2.58 1.83
C ILE A 94 -11.42 1.23 2.56
N ILE A 95 -11.45 1.23 3.89
CA ILE A 95 -11.57 0.00 4.69
C ILE A 95 -12.90 -0.71 4.40
N GLY A 96 -14.00 0.03 4.33
CA GLY A 96 -15.31 -0.53 3.98
C GLY A 96 -15.28 -1.24 2.63
N ASN A 97 -14.68 -0.63 1.60
CA ASN A 97 -14.53 -1.27 0.29
C ASN A 97 -13.66 -2.54 0.35
N ILE A 98 -12.58 -2.53 1.13
CA ILE A 98 -11.73 -3.71 1.31
C ILE A 98 -12.51 -4.83 1.99
N MET A 99 -13.24 -4.52 3.07
CA MET A 99 -14.05 -5.50 3.80
C MET A 99 -15.16 -6.08 2.93
N GLU A 100 -15.89 -5.25 2.19
CA GLU A 100 -16.91 -5.70 1.23
C GLU A 100 -16.31 -6.66 0.19
N ASN A 101 -15.10 -6.37 -0.30
CA ASN A 101 -14.41 -7.26 -1.24
C ASN A 101 -14.01 -8.59 -0.61
N ILE A 102 -13.58 -8.59 0.66
CA ILE A 102 -13.24 -9.81 1.42
C ILE A 102 -14.51 -10.64 1.66
N GLU A 103 -15.61 -10.01 2.05
CA GLU A 103 -16.89 -10.68 2.32
C GLU A 103 -17.46 -11.35 1.05
N ASN A 104 -17.51 -10.62 -0.07
CA ASN A 104 -17.98 -11.15 -1.35
C ASN A 104 -17.15 -12.36 -1.82
N LEU A 105 -15.85 -12.35 -1.53
CA LEU A 105 -14.97 -13.48 -1.81
C LEU A 105 -15.30 -14.69 -0.93
N ILE A 106 -15.46 -14.50 0.39
CA ILE A 106 -15.81 -15.58 1.32
C ILE A 106 -17.14 -16.23 0.91
N LEU A 107 -18.09 -15.42 0.44
CA LEU A 107 -19.41 -15.87 -0.03
C LEU A 107 -19.39 -16.53 -1.42
N ASN A 108 -18.21 -16.70 -2.05
CA ASN A 108 -18.02 -17.27 -3.39
C ASN A 108 -18.75 -16.53 -4.52
N GLU A 109 -19.03 -15.22 -4.38
CA GLU A 109 -19.48 -14.38 -5.48
C GLU A 109 -18.27 -14.03 -6.37
N SER A 110 -17.86 -14.99 -7.19
CA SER A 110 -16.55 -14.95 -7.87
C SER A 110 -16.44 -13.80 -8.87
N THR A 111 -15.70 -12.76 -8.52
CA THR A 111 -15.36 -11.66 -9.46
C THR A 111 -14.13 -11.97 -10.33
N GLY A 112 -13.43 -13.08 -10.09
CA GLY A 112 -12.32 -13.55 -10.93
C GLY A 112 -10.98 -12.81 -10.77
N TRP A 113 -10.84 -11.94 -9.76
CA TRP A 113 -9.60 -11.18 -9.51
C TRP A 113 -8.75 -11.82 -8.41
N LYS A 114 -7.43 -11.96 -8.66
CA LYS A 114 -6.47 -12.50 -7.68
C LYS A 114 -5.90 -11.47 -6.70
N ALA A 115 -6.03 -10.20 -7.05
CA ALA A 115 -5.40 -9.10 -6.36
C ALA A 115 -6.16 -7.83 -6.65
N LYS A 116 -6.30 -6.95 -5.65
CA LYS A 116 -6.73 -5.57 -5.84
C LYS A 116 -5.61 -4.64 -5.41
N ILE A 117 -5.24 -3.75 -6.32
CA ILE A 117 -4.22 -2.72 -6.09
C ILE A 117 -4.93 -1.38 -6.03
N TYR A 118 -4.73 -0.66 -4.92
CA TYR A 118 -5.17 0.71 -4.77
C TYR A 118 -3.94 1.62 -4.81
N SER A 119 -4.03 2.69 -5.59
CA SER A 119 -3.03 3.75 -5.59
C SER A 119 -3.48 4.85 -4.64
N GLY A 120 -2.59 5.30 -3.77
CA GLY A 120 -2.87 6.32 -2.76
C GLY A 120 -1.65 7.18 -2.43
N HIS A 121 -1.78 7.93 -1.33
CA HIS A 121 -0.75 8.81 -0.80
C HIS A 121 -0.29 8.37 0.58
N ASP A 122 0.79 8.96 1.08
CA ASP A 122 1.17 8.94 2.50
C ASP A 122 -0.03 9.30 3.40
N ALA A 123 -0.79 10.32 2.99
CA ALA A 123 -2.06 10.73 3.59
C ALA A 123 -3.19 9.70 3.50
N THR A 124 -3.04 8.63 2.71
CA THR A 124 -3.97 7.48 2.67
C THR A 124 -3.52 6.39 3.65
N ILE A 125 -2.22 6.12 3.73
CA ILE A 125 -1.65 5.08 4.60
C ILE A 125 -1.84 5.41 6.07
N VAL A 126 -1.52 6.64 6.49
CA VAL A 126 -1.51 6.97 7.92
C VAL A 126 -2.89 6.88 8.56
N PRO A 127 -3.99 7.37 7.94
CA PRO A 127 -5.33 7.13 8.46
C PRO A 127 -5.68 5.65 8.61
N ILE A 128 -5.26 4.80 7.65
CA ILE A 128 -5.48 3.35 7.72
C ILE A 128 -4.69 2.74 8.90
N LEU A 129 -3.40 3.09 9.04
CA LEU A 129 -2.59 2.63 10.18
C LEU A 129 -3.18 3.06 11.52
N SER A 130 -3.64 4.32 11.61
CA SER A 130 -4.32 4.85 12.78
C SER A 130 -5.62 4.10 13.09
N TYR A 131 -6.40 3.73 12.07
CA TYR A 131 -7.62 2.93 12.24
C TYR A 131 -7.31 1.56 12.87
N PHE A 132 -6.24 0.90 12.43
CA PHE A 132 -5.76 -0.37 13.01
C PHE A 132 -4.98 -0.20 14.32
N GLN A 133 -4.86 1.02 14.84
CA GLN A 133 -4.05 1.34 16.02
C GLN A 133 -2.59 0.87 15.90
N ALA A 134 -2.10 0.78 14.66
CA ALA A 134 -0.70 0.54 14.36
C ALA A 134 0.04 1.88 14.53
N ASN A 135 0.49 2.16 15.76
CA ASN A 135 1.16 3.40 16.15
C ASN A 135 2.28 3.80 15.18
N TYR A 136 1.96 4.70 14.22
CA TYR A 136 2.88 5.19 13.22
C TYR A 136 2.96 6.71 13.33
N ILE A 137 4.08 7.20 13.84
CA ILE A 137 4.29 8.61 14.23
C ILE A 137 5.09 9.42 13.22
N HIS A 138 5.60 8.76 12.16
CA HIS A 138 6.43 9.39 11.13
C HIS A 138 5.64 9.53 9.83
N GLN A 139 6.12 10.38 8.92
CA GLN A 139 5.62 10.34 7.55
C GLN A 139 6.06 9.04 6.88
N PRO A 140 5.17 8.32 6.18
CA PRO A 140 5.54 7.14 5.41
C PRO A 140 6.66 7.46 4.42
N VAL A 141 7.70 6.62 4.40
CA VAL A 141 8.78 6.76 3.42
C VAL A 141 8.22 6.57 2.01
N TYR A 142 8.94 7.09 1.02
CA TYR A 142 8.59 6.93 -0.39
C TYR A 142 8.34 5.45 -0.76
N CYS A 143 7.29 5.18 -1.55
CA CYS A 143 6.84 3.83 -1.92
C CYS A 143 6.39 2.92 -0.75
N SER A 144 6.07 3.49 0.41
CA SER A 144 5.44 2.73 1.49
C SER A 144 4.19 2.02 0.97
N THR A 145 4.05 0.74 1.31
CA THR A 145 2.97 -0.11 0.81
C THR A 145 2.33 -0.82 1.99
N LEU A 146 1.01 -0.82 2.04
CA LEU A 146 0.25 -1.60 3.00
C LEU A 146 -0.28 -2.85 2.28
N PHE A 147 -0.11 -4.00 2.93
CA PHE A 147 -0.42 -5.29 2.35
C PHE A 147 -1.41 -6.02 3.26
N PHE A 148 -2.54 -6.43 2.67
CA PHE A 148 -3.59 -7.18 3.37
C PHE A 148 -3.70 -8.56 2.75
N ASP A 149 -3.31 -9.57 3.53
CA ASP A 149 -3.41 -10.97 3.16
C ASP A 149 -4.58 -11.64 3.87
N LEU A 150 -5.37 -12.39 3.10
CA LEU A 150 -6.36 -13.31 3.64
C LEU A 150 -5.85 -14.74 3.50
N TYR A 151 -5.76 -15.41 4.64
CA TYR A 151 -5.31 -16.79 4.73
C TYR A 151 -6.44 -17.67 5.25
N HIS A 152 -6.54 -18.89 4.73
CA HIS A 152 -7.45 -19.91 5.23
C HIS A 152 -6.72 -20.78 6.25
N ILE A 153 -7.28 -20.91 7.45
CA ILE A 153 -6.76 -21.83 8.47
C ILE A 153 -7.45 -23.18 8.26
N PRO A 154 -6.73 -24.24 7.86
CA PRO A 154 -7.32 -25.57 7.81
C PRO A 154 -7.71 -26.01 9.23
N GLY A 155 -8.97 -26.43 9.39
CA GLY A 155 -9.49 -27.06 10.60
C GLY A 155 -9.20 -28.54 10.67
#